data_AF-A0A1S0UC71-F1
#
_entry.id   AF-A0A1S0UC71-F1
#
_cell.length_a   1.000
_cell.length_b   1.000
_cell.length_c   1.000
_cell.angle_alpha   90.00
_cell.angle_beta   90.00
_cell.angle_gamma   90.00
#
_symmetry.space_group_name_H-M   'P 1'
#
loop_
_entity.id
_entity.type
_entity.pdbx_description
1 polymer ?
#
loop_
_entity_poly.entity_id
_entity_poly.type
_entity_poly.pdbx_seq_one_letter_code
_entity_poly.pdbx_strand_id
1 'polypeptide(L)'
;MTSSITASFEPAKNRLVFLLNEINSLVFESPDPNLSYEQRENLYTARIQVLADKIDKIQLCIKSLKEAYEMWLSYIQTITTKKREEEKVFESILEGGQGLFRVIHEGQEAIITLTRHKNETEQKLEGILK
;
A
#
# COMPACT_ATOMS: atom_id res chain seq x y z
N MET A 1 -6.38 -25.81 -6.62
CA MET A 1 -7.18 -24.57 -6.39
C MET A 1 -6.26 -23.38 -6.14
N THR A 2 -5.08 -23.62 -5.55
CA THR A 2 -4.04 -22.63 -5.33
C THR A 2 -3.69 -21.84 -6.58
N SER A 3 -3.66 -22.43 -7.78
CA SER A 3 -3.43 -21.68 -9.03
C SER A 3 -4.48 -20.58 -9.30
N SER A 4 -5.75 -20.81 -8.94
CA SER A 4 -6.81 -19.80 -9.11
C SER A 4 -6.68 -18.68 -8.07
N ILE A 5 -6.37 -19.05 -6.81
CA ILE A 5 -6.16 -18.08 -5.73
C ILE A 5 -4.89 -17.25 -6.01
N THR A 6 -3.80 -17.87 -6.46
CA THR A 6 -2.56 -17.17 -6.84
C THR A 6 -2.76 -16.23 -8.03
N ALA A 7 -3.61 -16.59 -8.99
CA ALA A 7 -4.00 -15.67 -10.05
C ALA A 7 -4.75 -14.44 -9.53
N SER A 8 -5.49 -14.52 -8.41
CA SER A 8 -6.13 -13.36 -7.79
C SER A 8 -5.18 -12.51 -6.92
N PHE A 9 -4.05 -13.08 -6.48
CA PHE A 9 -2.99 -12.34 -5.75
C PHE A 9 -2.23 -11.35 -6.64
N GLU A 10 -1.86 -11.79 -7.83
CA GLU A 10 -0.96 -11.07 -8.75
C GLU A 10 -1.38 -9.60 -9.00
N PRO A 11 -2.66 -9.30 -9.34
CA PRO A 11 -3.07 -7.92 -9.58
C PRO A 11 -2.87 -7.00 -8.36
N ALA A 12 -3.27 -7.45 -7.16
CA ALA A 12 -3.14 -6.66 -5.95
C ALA A 12 -1.67 -6.47 -5.54
N LYS A 13 -0.85 -7.52 -5.70
CA LYS A 13 0.58 -7.49 -5.42
C LYS A 13 1.30 -6.52 -6.35
N ASN A 14 1.09 -6.64 -7.66
CA ASN A 14 1.70 -5.76 -8.66
C ASN A 14 1.27 -4.31 -8.46
N ARG A 15 0.00 -4.08 -8.11
CA ARG A 15 -0.49 -2.74 -7.79
C ARG A 15 0.19 -2.16 -6.55
N LEU A 16 0.38 -2.96 -5.50
CA LEU A 16 1.06 -2.53 -4.29
C LEU A 16 2.54 -2.19 -4.56
N VAL A 17 3.25 -3.06 -5.28
CA VAL A 17 4.65 -2.80 -5.69
C VAL A 17 4.75 -1.51 -6.51
N PHE A 18 3.84 -1.27 -7.45
CA PHE A 18 3.80 -0.02 -8.22
C PHE A 18 3.62 1.21 -7.31
N LEU A 19 2.67 1.16 -6.38
CA LEU A 19 2.42 2.25 -5.44
C LEU A 19 3.65 2.52 -4.55
N LEU A 20 4.31 1.46 -4.08
CA LEU A 20 5.53 1.59 -3.27
C LEU A 20 6.66 2.30 -4.04
N ASN A 21 6.86 1.95 -5.31
CA ASN A 21 7.84 2.62 -6.16
C ASN A 21 7.50 4.09 -6.41
N GLU A 22 6.21 4.39 -6.61
CA GLU A 22 5.73 5.76 -6.76
C GLU A 22 5.98 6.58 -5.48
N ILE A 23 5.73 5.99 -4.30
CA ILE A 23 5.94 6.63 -3.00
C ILE A 23 7.41 6.89 -2.71
N ASN A 24 8.30 5.94 -3.05
CA ASN A 24 9.74 6.13 -2.92
C ASN A 24 10.28 7.29 -3.78
N SER A 25 9.51 7.72 -4.79
CA SER A 25 9.84 8.85 -5.65
C SER A 25 9.18 10.16 -5.21
N LEU A 26 8.34 10.16 -4.17
CA LEU A 26 7.68 11.37 -3.68
C LEU A 26 8.67 12.24 -2.92
N VAL A 27 8.77 13.50 -3.34
CA VAL A 27 9.51 14.55 -2.63
C VAL A 27 8.51 15.58 -2.13
N PHE A 28 8.46 15.78 -0.82
CA PHE A 28 7.62 16.81 -0.19
C PHE A 28 8.40 18.11 -0.03
N GLU A 29 8.55 18.85 -1.12
CA GLU A 29 9.24 20.14 -1.09
C GLU A 29 8.46 21.18 -0.29
N SER A 30 9.18 22.06 0.41
CA SER A 30 8.58 23.26 1.00
C SER A 30 7.95 24.12 -0.09
N PRO A 31 6.78 24.74 0.15
CA PRO A 31 6.19 25.67 -0.81
C PRO A 31 7.13 26.86 -1.05
N ASP A 32 7.09 27.43 -2.25
CA ASP A 32 7.80 28.68 -2.55
C ASP A 32 7.36 29.79 -1.57
N PRO A 33 8.30 30.47 -0.89
CA PRO A 33 7.98 31.53 0.06
C PRO A 33 7.17 32.69 -0.56
N ASN A 34 7.24 32.88 -1.87
CA ASN A 34 6.52 33.92 -2.61
C ASN A 34 5.06 33.56 -2.91
N LEU A 35 4.61 32.33 -2.62
CA LEU A 35 3.22 31.95 -2.83
C LEU A 35 2.30 32.77 -1.96
N SER A 36 1.18 33.21 -2.54
CA SER A 36 0.10 33.86 -1.82
C SER A 36 -0.50 32.89 -0.79
N TYR A 37 -1.24 33.46 0.15
CA TYR A 37 -1.98 32.70 1.15
C TYR A 37 -2.88 31.62 0.50
N GLU A 38 -3.73 32.04 -0.44
CA GLU A 38 -4.68 31.16 -1.14
C GLU A 38 -3.95 30.06 -1.93
N GLN A 39 -2.81 30.39 -2.55
CA GLN A 39 -2.00 29.41 -3.25
C GLN A 39 -1.41 28.36 -2.31
N ARG A 40 -0.94 28.75 -1.11
CA ARG A 40 -0.45 27.81 -0.10
C ARG A 40 -1.56 26.93 0.45
N GLU A 41 -2.73 27.51 0.72
CA GLU A 41 -3.92 26.79 1.19
C GLU A 41 -4.33 25.71 0.19
N ASN A 42 -4.48 26.08 -1.09
CA ASN A 42 -4.79 25.16 -2.18
C ASN A 42 -3.74 24.05 -2.33
N LEU A 43 -2.45 24.42 -2.24
CA LEU A 43 -1.34 23.47 -2.33
C LEU A 43 -1.36 22.45 -1.19
N TYR A 44 -1.56 22.88 0.07
CA TYR A 44 -1.61 21.96 1.20
C TYR A 44 -2.86 21.08 1.16
N THR A 45 -4.00 21.64 0.79
CA THR A 45 -5.25 20.88 0.61
C THR A 45 -5.08 19.78 -0.44
N ALA A 46 -4.51 20.12 -1.61
CA ALA A 46 -4.23 19.15 -2.66
C ALA A 46 -3.26 18.06 -2.20
N ARG A 47 -2.21 18.41 -1.46
CA ARG A 47 -1.25 17.45 -0.91
C ARG A 47 -1.90 16.48 0.08
N ILE A 48 -2.75 16.98 0.98
CA ILE A 48 -3.50 16.15 1.93
C ILE A 48 -4.37 15.13 1.19
N GLN A 49 -5.08 15.58 0.14
CA GLN A 49 -5.93 14.71 -0.66
C GLN A 49 -5.13 13.62 -1.39
N VAL A 50 -3.99 13.98 -2.00
CA VAL A 50 -3.11 13.01 -2.68
C VAL A 50 -2.56 11.98 -1.69
N LEU A 51 -2.15 12.42 -0.50
CA LEU A 51 -1.66 11.54 0.56
C LEU A 51 -2.75 10.57 1.04
N ALA A 52 -3.96 11.07 1.26
CA ALA A 52 -5.11 10.26 1.66
C ALA A 52 -5.45 9.19 0.61
N ASP A 53 -5.57 9.59 -0.67
CA ASP A 53 -5.86 8.66 -1.77
C ASP A 53 -4.79 7.57 -1.92
N LYS A 54 -3.51 7.91 -1.75
CA LYS A 54 -2.42 6.92 -1.75
C LYS A 54 -2.53 5.94 -0.58
N ILE A 55 -2.81 6.44 0.63
CA ILE A 55 -3.03 5.58 1.82
C ILE A 55 -4.16 4.60 1.56
N ASP A 56 -5.32 5.08 1.09
CA ASP A 56 -6.49 4.25 0.82
C ASP A 56 -6.20 3.16 -0.22
N LYS A 57 -5.48 3.50 -1.28
CA LYS A 57 -5.08 2.55 -2.33
C LYS A 57 -4.13 1.46 -1.81
N ILE A 58 -3.17 1.81 -0.96
CA ILE A 58 -2.26 0.84 -0.33
C ILE A 58 -3.06 -0.08 0.60
N GLN A 59 -3.92 0.49 1.45
CA GLN A 59 -4.76 -0.27 2.37
C GLN A 59 -5.65 -1.27 1.64
N LEU A 60 -6.26 -0.85 0.52
CA LEU A 60 -7.06 -1.73 -0.32
C LEU A 60 -6.25 -2.92 -0.86
N CYS A 61 -5.04 -2.67 -1.38
CA CYS A 61 -4.18 -3.74 -1.88
C CYS A 61 -3.78 -4.71 -0.77
N ILE A 62 -3.36 -4.20 0.39
CA ILE A 62 -3.02 -5.03 1.56
C ILE A 62 -4.21 -5.88 1.99
N LYS A 63 -5.41 -5.30 2.04
CA LYS A 63 -6.63 -6.02 2.41
C LYS A 63 -6.90 -7.17 1.45
N SER A 64 -6.91 -6.92 0.14
CA SER A 64 -7.12 -7.97 -0.87
C SER A 64 -6.07 -9.08 -0.79
N LEU A 65 -4.81 -8.74 -0.53
CA LEU A 65 -3.73 -9.71 -0.35
C LEU A 65 -3.93 -10.59 0.89
N LYS A 66 -4.37 -10.00 2.02
CA LYS A 66 -4.67 -10.73 3.25
C LYS A 66 -5.87 -11.66 3.07
N GLU A 67 -6.94 -11.19 2.44
CA GLU A 67 -8.14 -12.01 2.15
C GLU A 67 -7.82 -13.20 1.23
N ALA A 68 -7.02 -12.99 0.18
CA ALA A 68 -6.57 -14.06 -0.68
C ALA A 68 -5.69 -15.08 0.07
N TYR A 69 -4.87 -14.62 1.02
CA TYR A 69 -4.05 -15.49 1.87
C TYR A 69 -4.89 -16.31 2.85
N GLU A 70 -5.88 -15.70 3.48
CA GLU A 70 -6.83 -16.40 4.35
C GLU A 70 -7.65 -17.44 3.57
N MET A 71 -8.06 -17.13 2.34
CA MET A 71 -8.73 -18.08 1.45
C MET A 71 -7.82 -19.27 1.09
N TRP A 72 -6.54 -19.00 0.79
CA TRP A 72 -5.56 -20.07 0.55
C TRP A 72 -5.32 -20.92 1.80
N LEU A 73 -5.17 -20.29 2.97
CA LEU A 73 -4.97 -20.97 4.24
C LEU A 73 -6.14 -21.87 4.59
N SER A 74 -7.37 -21.39 4.37
CA SER A 74 -8.58 -22.18 4.57
C SER A 74 -8.62 -23.38 3.62
N TYR A 75 -8.31 -23.17 2.34
CA TYR A 75 -8.26 -24.25 1.35
C TYR A 75 -7.22 -25.31 1.73
N ILE A 76 -5.98 -24.91 2.03
CA ILE A 76 -4.88 -25.87 2.28
C ILE A 76 -5.09 -26.69 3.56
N GLN A 77 -5.84 -26.15 4.53
CA GLN A 77 -6.24 -26.88 5.73
C GLN A 77 -7.32 -27.94 5.46
N THR A 78 -8.18 -27.74 4.46
CA THR A 78 -9.27 -28.67 4.12
C THR A 78 -8.81 -29.88 3.30
N ILE A 79 -7.70 -29.77 2.57
CA ILE A 79 -7.24 -30.84 1.69
C ILE A 79 -6.20 -31.73 2.40
N THR A 80 -6.36 -33.04 2.23
CA THR A 80 -5.40 -34.06 2.69
C THR A 80 -4.57 -34.62 1.55
N THR A 81 -5.16 -34.71 0.36
CA THR A 81 -4.49 -35.15 -0.87
C THR A 81 -3.83 -33.95 -1.56
N LYS A 82 -2.66 -34.17 -2.18
CA LYS A 82 -1.89 -33.15 -2.91
C LYS A 82 -1.50 -31.88 -2.12
N LYS A 83 -1.70 -31.85 -0.80
CA LYS A 83 -1.36 -30.72 0.07
C LYS A 83 0.06 -30.21 -0.14
N ARG A 84 1.05 -31.11 -0.14
CA ARG A 84 2.46 -30.77 -0.39
C ARG A 84 2.70 -30.13 -1.77
N GLU A 85 1.94 -30.55 -2.79
CA GLU A 85 2.05 -30.00 -4.14
C GLU A 85 1.49 -28.57 -4.18
N GLU A 86 0.32 -28.35 -3.59
CA GLU A 86 -0.31 -27.02 -3.51
C GLU A 86 0.51 -26.06 -2.61
N GLU A 87 1.12 -26.55 -1.53
CA GLU A 87 2.07 -25.78 -0.68
C GLU A 87 3.29 -25.30 -1.48
N LYS A 88 3.92 -26.17 -2.27
CA LYS A 88 5.06 -25.81 -3.12
C LYS A 88 4.71 -24.77 -4.18
N VAL A 89 3.51 -24.84 -4.76
CA VAL A 89 3.04 -23.82 -5.70
C VAL A 89 2.95 -22.46 -5.00
N PHE A 90 2.43 -22.44 -3.77
CA PHE A 90 2.25 -21.20 -3.02
C PHE A 90 3.56 -20.62 -2.46
N GLU A 91 4.52 -21.46 -2.11
CA GLU A 91 5.85 -21.04 -1.61
C GLU A 91 6.52 -20.05 -2.56
N SER A 92 6.38 -20.23 -3.87
CA SER A 92 6.88 -19.30 -4.89
C SER A 92 6.32 -17.86 -4.79
N ILE A 93 5.15 -17.69 -4.16
CA ILE A 93 4.50 -16.38 -3.93
C ILE A 93 5.02 -15.72 -2.64
N LEU A 94 5.44 -16.53 -1.68
CA LEU A 94 5.99 -16.08 -0.40
C LEU A 94 7.46 -15.66 -0.53
N GLU A 95 8.20 -16.32 -1.40
CA GLU A 95 9.64 -16.13 -1.58
C GLU A 95 10.01 -14.92 -2.47
N GLY A 96 11.29 -14.54 -2.42
CA GLY A 96 11.90 -13.56 -3.30
C GLY A 96 11.81 -12.09 -2.83
N GLY A 97 12.45 -11.20 -3.60
CA GLY A 97 12.51 -9.77 -3.31
C GLY A 97 11.14 -9.07 -3.35
N GLN A 98 10.10 -9.69 -3.90
CA GLN A 98 8.73 -9.19 -3.83
C GLN A 98 7.82 -10.25 -3.19
N GLY A 99 8.33 -11.04 -2.25
CA GLY A 99 7.54 -12.00 -1.51
C GLY A 99 6.35 -11.36 -0.82
N LEU A 100 5.22 -12.08 -0.74
CA LEU A 100 3.94 -11.55 -0.24
C LEU A 100 4.07 -10.80 1.09
N PHE A 101 4.70 -11.41 2.10
CA PHE A 101 4.84 -10.82 3.42
C PHE A 101 5.71 -9.56 3.41
N ARG A 102 6.75 -9.54 2.58
CA ARG A 102 7.62 -8.36 2.42
C ARG A 102 6.83 -7.19 1.84
N VAL A 103 6.10 -7.42 0.75
CA VAL A 103 5.34 -6.38 0.07
C VAL A 103 4.21 -5.84 0.98
N ILE A 104 3.56 -6.70 1.77
CA ILE A 104 2.59 -6.26 2.78
C ILE A 104 3.26 -5.39 3.85
N HIS A 105 4.42 -5.81 4.37
CA HIS A 105 5.15 -5.07 5.38
C HIS A 105 5.57 -3.68 4.88
N GLU A 106 6.19 -3.61 3.70
CA GLU A 106 6.58 -2.34 3.06
C GLU A 106 5.36 -1.44 2.83
N GLY A 107 4.22 -2.02 2.46
CA GLY A 107 2.94 -1.31 2.38
C GLY A 107 2.51 -0.68 3.71
N GLN A 108 2.67 -1.40 4.82
CA GLN A 108 2.35 -0.88 6.16
C GLN A 108 3.30 0.25 6.57
N GLU A 109 4.60 0.12 6.30
CA GLU A 109 5.60 1.17 6.54
C GLU A 109 5.31 2.43 5.70
N ALA A 110 4.90 2.25 4.45
CA ALA A 110 4.50 3.34 3.57
C ALA A 110 3.26 4.08 4.13
N ILE A 111 2.24 3.35 4.62
CA ILE A 111 1.06 3.96 5.26
C ILE A 111 1.46 4.82 6.46
N ILE A 112 2.35 4.33 7.33
CA ILE A 112 2.84 5.08 8.50
C ILE A 112 3.53 6.37 8.05
N THR A 113 4.42 6.27 7.07
CA THR A 113 5.18 7.41 6.53
C THR A 113 4.26 8.47 5.90
N LEU A 114 3.32 8.03 5.04
CA LEU A 114 2.37 8.93 4.38
C LEU A 114 1.41 9.59 5.39
N THR A 115 0.96 8.84 6.40
CA THR A 115 0.09 9.38 7.47
C THR A 115 0.81 10.47 8.24
N ARG A 116 2.09 10.28 8.58
CA ARG A 116 2.90 11.32 9.22
C ARG A 116 2.98 12.58 8.36
N HIS A 117 3.30 12.45 7.08
CA HIS A 117 3.37 13.60 6.17
C HIS A 117 2.03 14.30 5.98
N LYS A 118 0.92 13.55 5.98
CA LYS A 118 -0.43 14.11 5.91
C LYS A 118 -0.70 14.97 7.14
N ASN A 119 -0.46 14.44 8.34
CA ASN A 119 -0.66 15.15 9.59
C ASN A 119 0.23 16.42 9.69
N GLU A 120 1.50 16.33 9.26
CA GLU A 120 2.40 17.49 9.19
C GLU A 120 1.88 18.57 8.22
N THR A 121 1.24 18.16 7.12
CA THR A 121 0.66 19.06 6.14
C THR A 121 -0.63 19.72 6.67
N GLU A 122 -1.46 18.96 7.37
CA GLU A 122 -2.66 19.46 8.06
C GLU A 122 -2.30 20.51 9.11
N GLN A 123 -1.27 20.26 9.93
CA GLN A 123 -0.80 21.24 10.92
C GLN A 123 -0.32 22.55 10.27
N LYS A 124 0.37 22.46 9.13
CA LYS A 124 0.82 23.66 8.38
C LYS A 124 -0.37 24.44 7.80
N LEU A 125 -1.38 23.74 7.30
CA LEU A 125 -2.61 24.35 6.79
C LEU A 125 -3.39 25.04 7.92
N GLU A 126 -3.55 24.39 9.07
CA GLU A 126 -4.18 24.99 10.26
C GLU A 126 -3.43 26.24 10.75
N GLY A 127 -2.10 26.24 10.68
CA GLY A 127 -1.28 27.40 11.04
C GLY A 127 -1.43 28.58 10.07
N ILE A 128 -1.86 28.32 8.83
CA ILE A 128 -2.19 29.36 7.85
C ILE A 128 -3.58 29.92 8.13
N LEU A 129 -4.56 29.07 8.46
CA LEU A 129 -5.96 29.46 8.71
C LEU A 129 -6.21 30.26 10.01
N LYS A 130 -5.17 30.52 10.81
CA LYS A 130 -5.23 31.26 12.08
C LYS A 130 -4.72 32.69 11.91
#